data_AF-A0A822GJP1-F1
#
_entry.id   AF-A0A822GJP1-F1
#
_cell.length_a   1.000
_cell.length_b   1.000
_cell.length_c   1.000
_cell.angle_alpha   90.00
_cell.angle_beta   90.00
_cell.angle_gamma   90.00
#
_symmetry.space_group_name_H-M   'P 1'
#
loop_
_entity.id
_entity.type
_entity.pdbx_description
1 polymer ?
#
loop_
_entity_poly.entity_id
_entity_poly.type
_entity_poly.pdbx_seq_one_letter_code
_entity_poly.pdbx_strand_id
1 'polypeptide(L)'
;ILKFEGIFDFEQHILLVTERLDTDMLSFILSNPNPKSRLNEDVTRFLAFQLVAAIRYLHFKNIAHCDLKPDNVLLNIFSDDVVHLKV
;
A
#
# COMPACT_ATOMS: atom_id res chain seq x y z
N ILE A 1 -5.45 -5.63 0.13
CA ILE A 1 -5.93 -4.60 1.10
C ILE A 1 -5.24 -4.90 2.41
N LEU A 2 -4.72 -3.90 3.13
CA LEU A 2 -4.01 -4.12 4.39
C LEU A 2 -4.87 -4.90 5.39
N LYS A 3 -4.33 -6.02 5.88
CA LYS A 3 -5.01 -6.87 6.85
C LYS A 3 -4.98 -6.23 8.24
N PHE A 4 -6.17 -6.04 8.78
CA PHE A 4 -6.38 -5.59 10.15
C PHE A 4 -6.35 -6.77 11.12
N GLU A 5 -5.59 -6.65 12.21
CA GLU A 5 -5.40 -7.71 13.22
C GLU A 5 -6.08 -7.36 14.56
N GLY A 6 -6.20 -6.08 14.93
CA GLY A 6 -6.87 -5.71 16.17
C GLY A 6 -6.82 -4.22 16.53
N ILE A 7 -7.69 -3.83 17.47
CA ILE A 7 -7.70 -2.51 18.11
C ILE A 7 -7.36 -2.70 19.59
N PHE A 8 -6.51 -1.84 20.12
CA PHE A 8 -6.19 -1.79 21.53
C PHE A 8 -6.30 -0.35 22.05
N ASP A 9 -6.93 -0.20 23.20
CA ASP A 9 -6.93 1.06 23.93
C ASP A 9 -5.66 1.15 24.78
N PHE A 10 -4.91 2.24 24.64
CA PHE A 10 -3.73 2.52 25.43
C PHE A 10 -3.74 3.97 25.87
N GLU A 11 -3.96 4.20 27.17
CA GLU A 11 -4.15 5.52 27.76
C GLU A 11 -5.25 6.34 27.04
N GLN A 12 -4.87 7.41 26.35
CA GLN A 12 -5.76 8.28 25.55
C GLN A 12 -5.62 8.03 24.04
N HIS A 13 -5.01 6.91 23.64
CA HIS A 13 -4.74 6.57 22.25
C HIS A 13 -5.40 5.26 21.84
N ILE A 14 -5.88 5.21 20.60
CA ILE A 14 -6.34 3.99 19.94
C ILE A 14 -5.18 3.46 19.09
N LEU A 15 -4.75 2.23 19.35
CA LEU A 15 -3.71 1.55 18.59
C LEU A 15 -4.36 0.59 17.60
N LEU A 16 -4.11 0.80 16.31
CA LEU A 16 -4.51 -0.10 15.23
C LEU A 16 -3.36 -1.04 14.90
N VAL A 17 -3.59 -2.34 15.05
CA VAL A 17 -2.62 -3.39 14.72
C VAL A 17 -2.99 -4.00 13.38
N THR A 18 -2.01 -4.10 12.49
CA THR A 18 -2.14 -4.63 11.13
C THR A 18 -1.00 -5.59 10.86
N GLU A 19 -1.08 -6.34 9.76
CA GLU A 19 0.05 -7.14 9.29
C GLU A 19 1.30 -6.28 9.04
N ARG A 20 2.47 -6.89 9.18
CA ARG A 20 3.74 -6.24 8.87
C ARG A 20 4.04 -6.38 7.38
N LEU A 21 4.37 -5.25 6.74
CA LEU A 21 4.82 -5.17 5.35
C LEU A 21 6.23 -4.57 5.28
N ASP A 22 6.88 -4.66 4.12
CA ASP A 22 8.31 -4.35 3.97
C ASP A 22 8.59 -2.84 3.86
N THR A 23 7.83 -2.13 3.02
CA THR A 23 8.02 -0.70 2.73
C THR A 23 6.73 -0.09 2.15
N ASP A 24 6.66 1.24 2.05
CA ASP A 24 5.67 1.93 1.22
C ASP A 24 6.21 2.21 -0.20
N MET A 25 5.29 2.54 -1.12
CA MET A 25 5.61 2.78 -2.53
C MET A 25 6.42 4.07 -2.73
N LEU A 26 6.25 5.10 -1.89
CA LEU A 26 7.08 6.32 -2.00
C LEU A 26 8.54 5.99 -1.71
N SER A 27 8.80 5.32 -0.59
CA SER A 27 10.13 4.85 -0.20
C SER A 27 10.73 3.93 -1.26
N PHE A 28 9.94 3.04 -1.86
CA PHE A 28 10.39 2.19 -2.96
C PHE A 28 10.80 3.00 -4.20
N ILE A 29 10.00 3.98 -4.62
CA ILE A 29 10.32 4.84 -5.77
C ILE A 29 11.59 5.66 -5.51
N LEU A 30 11.73 6.20 -4.29
CA LEU A 30 12.85 7.04 -3.89
C LEU A 30 14.12 6.24 -3.54
N SER A 31 14.06 4.91 -3.47
CA SER A 31 15.22 4.06 -3.18
C SER A 31 16.31 4.15 -4.25
N ASN A 32 15.98 4.63 -5.46
CA ASN A 32 16.97 4.83 -6.50
C ASN A 32 17.85 6.06 -6.17
N PRO A 33 19.20 5.92 -6.13
CA PRO A 33 20.11 7.03 -5.85
C PRO A 33 20.02 8.18 -6.85
N ASN A 34 19.49 7.92 -8.05
CA ASN A 34 19.22 8.96 -9.04
C ASN A 34 17.78 9.49 -8.86
N PRO A 35 17.59 10.70 -8.33
CA PRO A 35 16.25 11.26 -8.06
C PRO A 35 15.44 11.57 -9.32
N LYS A 36 16.08 11.56 -10.51
CA LYS A 36 15.39 11.74 -11.80
C LYS A 36 15.06 10.41 -12.49
N SER A 37 15.51 9.30 -11.92
CA SER A 37 15.19 7.98 -12.46
C SER A 37 13.69 7.72 -12.29
N ARG A 38 13.15 6.90 -13.20
CA ARG A 38 11.78 6.42 -13.15
C ARG A 38 11.81 4.93 -12.85
N LEU A 39 10.71 4.43 -12.30
CA LEU A 39 10.51 2.98 -12.24
C LEU A 39 10.52 2.41 -13.67
N ASN A 40 11.04 1.19 -13.78
CA ASN A 40 10.93 0.41 -15.01
C ASN A 40 9.44 0.24 -15.38
N GLU A 41 9.13 0.26 -16.67
CA GLU A 41 7.74 0.19 -17.15
C GLU A 41 7.06 -1.12 -16.79
N ASP A 42 7.75 -2.26 -16.84
CA ASP A 42 7.19 -3.56 -16.49
C ASP A 42 6.85 -3.62 -15.00
N VAL A 43 7.72 -3.08 -14.14
CA VAL A 43 7.47 -2.93 -12.69
C VAL A 43 6.28 -2.01 -12.46
N THR A 44 6.24 -0.88 -13.16
CA THR A 44 5.15 0.11 -13.05
C THR A 44 3.81 -0.51 -13.46
N ARG A 45 3.78 -1.25 -14.57
CA ARG A 45 2.60 -1.94 -15.09
C ARG A 45 2.08 -2.97 -14.08
N PHE A 46 2.98 -3.75 -13.48
CA PHE A 46 2.64 -4.75 -12.48
C PHE A 46 2.05 -4.12 -11.21
N LEU A 47 2.71 -3.10 -10.65
CA LEU A 47 2.23 -2.40 -9.45
C LEU A 47 0.89 -1.69 -9.71
N ALA A 48 0.75 -1.03 -10.84
CA ALA A 48 -0.49 -0.37 -11.24
C ALA A 48 -1.65 -1.36 -11.40
N PHE A 49 -1.39 -2.55 -11.95
CA PHE A 49 -2.40 -3.60 -12.08
C PHE A 49 -2.96 -4.01 -10.70
N GLN A 50 -2.08 -4.32 -9.73
CA GLN A 50 -2.53 -4.69 -8.39
C GLN A 50 -3.23 -3.53 -7.66
N LEU A 51 -2.72 -2.31 -7.81
CA LEU A 51 -3.33 -1.11 -7.24
C LEU A 51 -4.77 -0.91 -7.76
N VAL A 52 -4.97 -1.00 -9.08
CA VAL A 52 -6.30 -0.90 -9.69
C VAL A 52 -7.20 -2.05 -9.23
N ALA A 53 -6.67 -3.27 -9.06
CA ALA A 53 -7.43 -4.39 -8.52
C ALA A 53 -7.90 -4.13 -7.07
N ALA A 54 -7.04 -3.55 -6.22
CA ALA A 54 -7.39 -3.16 -4.85
C ALA A 54 -8.43 -2.04 -4.81
N ILE A 55 -8.30 -1.01 -5.66
CA ILE A 55 -9.30 0.06 -5.77
C ILE A 55 -10.64 -0.49 -6.27
N ARG A 56 -10.62 -1.37 -7.27
CA ARG A 56 -11.83 -2.04 -7.78
C ARG A 56 -12.52 -2.83 -6.67
N TYR A 57 -11.77 -3.51 -5.79
CA TYR A 57 -12.32 -4.20 -4.64
C TYR A 57 -13.04 -3.24 -3.69
N LEU A 58 -12.45 -2.08 -3.37
CA LEU A 58 -13.09 -1.06 -2.54
C LEU A 58 -14.37 -0.51 -3.18
N HIS A 59 -14.32 -0.17 -4.47
CA HIS A 59 -15.47 0.33 -5.20
C HIS A 59 -16.60 -0.70 -5.29
N PHE A 60 -16.28 -1.99 -5.44
CA PHE A 60 -17.28 -3.07 -5.37
C PHE A 60 -17.99 -3.13 -4.01
N LYS A 61 -17.35 -2.64 -2.95
CA LYS A 61 -17.92 -2.51 -1.59
C LYS A 61 -18.54 -1.13 -1.33
N ASN A 62 -18.67 -0.26 -2.34
CA ASN A 62 -19.10 1.13 -2.21
C ASN A 62 -18.22 1.97 -1.26
N ILE A 63 -16.92 1.68 -1.21
CA ILE A 63 -15.94 2.42 -0.41
C ILE A 63 -15.04 3.20 -1.34
N ALA A 64 -14.89 4.50 -1.10
CA ALA A 64 -13.85 5.33 -1.71
C ALA A 64 -12.70 5.50 -0.72
N HIS A 65 -11.46 5.33 -1.17
CA HIS A 65 -10.27 5.45 -0.29
C HIS A 65 -10.03 6.88 0.21
N CYS A 66 -10.36 7.90 -0.61
CA CYS A 66 -10.23 9.35 -0.32
C CYS A 66 -8.81 9.91 -0.07
N ASP A 67 -7.83 9.10 0.32
CA ASP A 67 -6.42 9.50 0.52
C ASP A 67 -5.44 8.63 -0.29
N LEU A 68 -5.71 8.43 -1.58
CA LEU A 68 -4.87 7.59 -2.44
C LEU A 68 -3.59 8.34 -2.82
N LYS A 69 -2.45 7.89 -2.29
CA LYS A 69 -1.10 8.42 -2.54
C LYS A 69 -0.05 7.33 -2.32
N PRO A 70 1.19 7.48 -2.85
CA PRO A 70 2.21 6.44 -2.74
C PRO A 70 2.52 5.98 -1.31
N ASP A 71 2.48 6.89 -0.33
CA ASP A 71 2.71 6.59 1.10
C ASP A 71 1.68 5.61 1.71
N ASN A 72 0.46 5.55 1.14
CA ASN A 72 -0.61 4.65 1.59
C ASN A 72 -0.68 3.34 0.78
N VAL A 73 0.25 3.13 -0.15
CA VAL A 73 0.41 1.89 -0.90
C VAL A 73 1.59 1.13 -0.32
N LEU A 74 1.32 0.11 0.48
CA LEU A 74 2.32 -0.69 1.17
C LEU A 74 2.70 -1.92 0.33
N LEU A 75 3.96 -2.33 0.40
CA LEU A 75 4.54 -3.38 -0.44
C LEU A 75 5.04 -4.56 0.39
N ASN A 76 4.74 -5.77 -0.07
CA ASN A 76 5.34 -7.03 0.38
C ASN A 76 6.15 -7.62 -0.76
N ILE A 77 7.47 -7.36 -0.78
CA ILE A 77 8.32 -7.56 -1.98
C ILE A 77 8.69 -9.03 -2.23
N PHE A 78 8.36 -9.94 -1.30
CA PHE A 78 8.62 -11.37 -1.41
C PHE A 78 7.33 -12.20 -1.60
N SER A 79 6.20 -11.56 -1.90
CA SER A 79 4.87 -12.15 -2.05
C SER A 79 4.35 -11.99 -3.48
N ASP A 80 3.45 -12.88 -3.91
CA ASP A 80 2.70 -12.70 -5.16
C ASP A 80 1.67 -11.56 -5.02
N ASP A 81 1.09 -11.41 -3.83
CA ASP A 81 0.29 -10.24 -3.45
C ASP A 81 1.23 -9.17 -2.90
N VAL A 82 1.64 -8.24 -3.75
CA VAL A 82 2.66 -7.23 -3.43
C VAL A 82 1.99 -5.99 -2.86
N VAL A 83 0.88 -5.54 -3.45
CA VAL A 83 0.30 -4.21 -3.17
C VAL A 83 -0.83 -4.27 -2.16
N HIS A 84 -0.64 -3.60 -1.03
CA HIS A 84 -1.62 -3.50 0.05
C HIS A 84 -1.99 -2.03 0.30
N LEU A 85 -3.25 -1.69 0.03
CA LEU A 85 -3.79 -0.36 0.36
C LEU A 85 -4.12 -0.26 1.84
N LYS A 86 -3.64 0.81 2.49
CA LYS A 86 -4.03 1.24 3.83
C LYS A 86 -5.34 2.03 3.75
N VAL A 87 -6.45 1.38 4.10
CA VAL A 87 -7.81 1.95 4.07
C VAL A 87 -8.19 2.48 5.45
#